data_AF-A0AAX3GZY0-F1
#
_entry.id   AF-A0AAX3GZY0-F1
#
_cell.length_a   1.000
_cell.length_b   1.000
_cell.length_c   1.000
_cell.angle_alpha   90.00
_cell.angle_beta   90.00
_cell.angle_gamma   90.00
#
_symmetry.space_group_name_H-M   'P 1'
#
loop_
_entity.id
_entity.type
_entity.pdbx_description
1 polymer ?
#
loop_
_entity_poly.entity_id
_entity_poly.type
_entity_poly.pdbx_seq_one_letter_code
_entity_poly.pdbx_strand_id
1 'polypeptide(L)'
;MRRALIIDDEEAVLKIITHFIEMKDMPIKIVGKATSGDEAVDKITGLEPDIVFIDIQMPIYNGLEVIEKTSHLSKKINFVVITAFDYFEYAQKALRLNVKDILLKPLDMKEFTKSVEKIIGYQYTNNDLLNEILEYINLNYSNDLKLNDCARLFLTNPSNISRIFKSNLNTTFISYLNHIRIEKSIELLENTTKSINEIAEIVGYNSLNNFYKNFKIKKGMTPKVYKLNTKN
;
A
#
# COMPACT_ATOMS: atom_id res chain seq x y z
N MET A 1 0.54 1.51 11.66
CA MET A 1 -0.06 0.19 11.41
C MET A 1 -1.42 0.31 10.72
N ARG A 2 -1.58 -0.31 9.55
CA ARG A 2 -2.83 -0.37 8.79
C ARG A 2 -3.82 -1.33 9.45
N ARG A 3 -5.10 -0.99 9.47
CA ARG A 3 -6.16 -1.83 10.03
C ARG A 3 -6.72 -2.75 8.95
N ALA A 4 -6.66 -4.06 9.15
CA ALA A 4 -7.19 -5.04 8.21
C ALA A 4 -8.38 -5.82 8.77
N LEU A 5 -9.37 -6.05 7.92
CA LEU A 5 -10.46 -7.01 8.13
C LEU A 5 -10.23 -8.18 7.18
N ILE A 6 -10.39 -9.42 7.68
CA ILE A 6 -10.28 -10.64 6.86
C ILE A 6 -11.65 -11.32 6.79
N ILE A 7 -12.07 -11.70 5.60
CA ILE A 7 -13.42 -12.16 5.33
C ILE A 7 -13.35 -13.39 4.44
N ASP A 8 -13.80 -14.53 4.97
CA ASP A 8 -13.80 -15.83 4.29
C ASP A 8 -14.73 -16.75 5.08
N ASP A 9 -15.59 -17.52 4.41
CA ASP A 9 -16.48 -18.48 5.06
C ASP A 9 -15.70 -19.70 5.60
N GLU A 10 -14.47 -19.92 5.14
CA GLU A 10 -13.55 -20.92 5.65
C GLU A 10 -12.65 -20.39 6.78
N GLU A 11 -12.88 -20.86 8.03
CA GLU A 11 -12.02 -20.50 9.17
C GLU A 11 -10.53 -20.79 8.94
N ALA A 12 -10.22 -21.84 8.16
CA ALA A 12 -8.85 -22.22 7.84
C ALA A 12 -8.12 -21.10 7.09
N VAL A 13 -8.79 -20.44 6.13
CA VAL A 13 -8.21 -19.33 5.36
C VAL A 13 -8.01 -18.12 6.26
N LEU A 14 -8.97 -17.81 7.13
CA LEU A 14 -8.82 -16.75 8.13
C LEU A 14 -7.59 -16.96 9.02
N LYS A 15 -7.33 -18.21 9.44
CA LYS A 15 -6.15 -18.58 10.25
C LYS A 15 -4.86 -18.46 9.44
N ILE A 16 -4.84 -18.87 8.17
CA ILE A 16 -3.68 -18.74 7.28
C ILE A 16 -3.31 -17.26 7.07
N ILE A 17 -4.28 -16.39 6.75
CA ILE A 17 -4.01 -14.96 6.55
C ILE A 17 -3.51 -14.31 7.85
N THR A 18 -4.12 -14.65 8.98
CA THR A 18 -3.67 -14.18 10.31
C THR A 18 -2.21 -14.59 10.54
N HIS A 19 -1.89 -15.86 10.30
CA HIS A 19 -0.53 -16.37 10.44
C HIS A 19 0.46 -15.67 9.51
N PHE A 20 0.10 -15.42 8.25
CA PHE A 20 0.98 -14.73 7.30
C PHE A 20 1.33 -13.31 7.75
N ILE A 21 0.35 -12.58 8.31
CA ILE A 21 0.54 -11.24 8.84
C ILE A 21 1.42 -11.25 10.09
N GLU A 22 1.13 -12.14 11.04
CA GLU A 22 1.85 -12.25 12.32
C GLU A 22 3.28 -12.77 12.14
N MET A 23 3.48 -13.81 11.33
CA MET A 23 4.78 -14.47 11.18
C MET A 23 5.83 -13.58 10.49
N LYS A 24 5.37 -12.55 9.78
CA LYS A 24 6.22 -11.53 9.19
C LYS A 24 6.26 -10.24 10.02
N ASP A 25 5.52 -10.12 11.12
CA ASP A 25 5.36 -8.86 11.85
C ASP A 25 4.89 -7.71 10.94
N MET A 26 4.08 -8.02 9.93
CA MET A 26 3.63 -7.01 8.95
C MET A 26 2.97 -5.83 9.68
N PRO A 27 3.05 -4.59 9.15
CA PRO A 27 2.52 -3.39 9.80
C PRO A 27 1.01 -3.30 9.56
N ILE A 28 0.32 -4.43 9.75
CA ILE A 28 -1.10 -4.67 9.59
C ILE A 28 -1.64 -5.20 10.92
N LYS A 29 -2.62 -4.51 11.47
CA LYS A 29 -3.41 -4.96 12.62
C LYS A 29 -4.69 -5.64 12.13
N ILE A 30 -4.89 -6.90 12.42
CA ILE A 30 -6.21 -7.52 12.24
C ILE A 30 -7.18 -6.92 13.27
N VAL A 31 -8.21 -6.22 12.78
CA VAL A 31 -9.21 -5.56 13.64
C VAL A 31 -10.54 -6.31 13.71
N GLY A 32 -10.73 -7.30 12.85
CA GLY A 32 -11.89 -8.17 12.86
C GLY A 32 -11.72 -9.31 11.87
N LYS A 33 -12.67 -10.24 11.92
CA LYS A 33 -12.85 -11.34 10.96
C LYS A 33 -14.34 -11.46 10.65
N ALA A 34 -14.73 -11.89 9.46
CA ALA A 34 -16.12 -12.22 9.15
C ALA A 34 -16.20 -13.49 8.29
N THR A 35 -17.31 -14.21 8.38
CA THR A 35 -17.54 -15.48 7.65
C THR A 35 -18.73 -15.41 6.70
N SER A 36 -19.42 -14.28 6.64
CA SER A 36 -20.54 -14.04 5.72
C SER A 36 -20.57 -12.59 5.24
N GLY A 37 -21.25 -12.36 4.12
CA GLY A 37 -21.27 -11.05 3.48
C GLY A 37 -22.03 -9.96 4.24
N ASP A 38 -23.07 -10.32 4.99
CA ASP A 38 -23.80 -9.39 5.88
C ASP A 38 -22.94 -8.95 7.07
N GLU A 39 -22.31 -9.91 7.75
CA GLU A 39 -21.37 -9.64 8.84
C GLU A 39 -20.18 -8.79 8.35
N ALA A 40 -19.72 -9.04 7.12
CA ALA A 40 -18.70 -8.25 6.48
C ALA A 40 -19.10 -6.78 6.31
N VAL A 41 -20.30 -6.50 5.80
CA VAL A 41 -20.81 -5.12 5.64
C VAL A 41 -20.85 -4.41 6.99
N ASP A 42 -21.44 -5.05 8.00
CA ASP A 42 -21.55 -4.48 9.36
C ASP A 42 -20.17 -4.16 9.95
N LYS A 43 -19.20 -5.09 9.81
CA LYS A 43 -17.84 -4.91 10.31
C LYS A 43 -17.04 -3.88 9.53
N ILE A 44 -17.23 -3.76 8.21
CA ILE A 44 -16.58 -2.71 7.42
C ILE A 44 -17.07 -1.33 7.88
N THR A 45 -18.38 -1.17 8.05
CA THR A 45 -18.96 0.10 8.51
C THR A 45 -18.58 0.43 9.95
N GLY A 46 -18.60 -0.55 10.85
CA GLY A 46 -18.33 -0.33 12.28
C GLY A 46 -16.84 -0.21 12.64
N LEU A 47 -15.96 -0.94 11.94
CA LEU A 47 -14.53 -0.95 12.24
C LEU A 47 -13.73 0.01 11.35
N GLU A 48 -14.26 0.47 10.23
CA GLU A 48 -13.57 1.35 9.28
C GLU A 48 -12.13 0.88 8.93
N PRO A 49 -11.95 -0.35 8.41
CA PRO A 49 -10.62 -0.87 8.07
C PRO A 49 -9.96 -0.07 6.93
N ASP A 50 -8.62 -0.11 6.87
CA ASP A 50 -7.85 0.43 5.76
C ASP A 50 -7.68 -0.58 4.61
N ILE A 51 -7.72 -1.87 4.96
CA ILE A 51 -7.51 -3.01 4.06
C ILE A 51 -8.58 -4.07 4.35
N VAL A 52 -9.14 -4.66 3.31
CA VAL A 52 -10.06 -5.78 3.42
C VAL A 52 -9.58 -6.91 2.53
N PHE A 53 -9.28 -8.06 3.11
CA PHE A 53 -9.07 -9.31 2.38
C PHE A 53 -10.40 -10.06 2.36
N ILE A 54 -10.92 -10.36 1.17
CA ILE A 54 -12.28 -10.87 1.02
C ILE A 54 -12.36 -12.02 0.02
N ASP A 55 -12.95 -13.12 0.43
CA ASP A 55 -13.35 -14.19 -0.48
C ASP A 55 -14.53 -13.75 -1.35
N ILE A 56 -14.59 -14.24 -2.58
CA ILE A 56 -15.72 -13.92 -3.47
C ILE A 56 -16.95 -14.73 -3.09
N GLN A 57 -16.83 -16.03 -2.86
CA GLN A 57 -17.95 -16.93 -2.67
C GLN A 57 -18.23 -17.10 -1.18
N MET A 58 -19.23 -16.39 -0.68
CA MET A 58 -19.64 -16.48 0.72
C MET A 58 -21.18 -16.43 0.83
N PRO A 59 -21.75 -16.90 1.96
CA PRO A 59 -23.18 -16.81 2.21
C PRO A 59 -23.72 -15.37 2.23
N ILE A 60 -24.99 -15.23 1.88
CA ILE A 60 -25.83 -14.01 1.93
C ILE A 60 -25.43 -12.96 0.90
N TYR A 61 -24.20 -12.42 0.98
CA TYR A 61 -23.61 -11.58 -0.05
C TYR A 61 -22.25 -12.14 -0.44
N ASN A 62 -22.00 -12.18 -1.75
CA ASN A 62 -20.68 -12.50 -2.26
C ASN A 62 -19.73 -11.31 -2.06
N GLY A 63 -18.41 -11.55 -2.13
CA GLY A 63 -17.41 -10.51 -1.86
C GLY A 63 -17.51 -9.28 -2.77
N LEU A 64 -17.96 -9.44 -4.02
CA LEU A 64 -18.15 -8.31 -4.94
C LEU A 64 -19.35 -7.46 -4.54
N GLU A 65 -20.44 -8.08 -4.09
CA GLU A 65 -21.61 -7.38 -3.56
C GLU A 65 -21.27 -6.60 -2.28
N VAL A 66 -20.41 -7.16 -1.42
CA VAL A 66 -19.90 -6.45 -0.22
C VAL A 66 -19.11 -5.20 -0.62
N ILE A 67 -18.22 -5.32 -1.62
CA ILE A 67 -17.44 -4.19 -2.14
C ILE A 67 -18.37 -3.10 -2.70
N GLU A 68 -19.35 -3.48 -3.52
CA GLU A 68 -20.34 -2.54 -4.07
C GLU A 68 -21.14 -1.84 -2.97
N LYS A 69 -21.64 -2.58 -1.99
CA LYS A 69 -22.41 -2.06 -0.87
C LYS A 69 -21.61 -1.12 0.02
N THR A 70 -20.29 -1.25 0.09
CA THR A 70 -19.43 -0.40 0.95
C THR A 70 -18.68 0.69 0.16
N SER A 71 -18.84 0.73 -1.16
CA SER A 71 -18.18 1.69 -2.06
C SER A 71 -18.54 3.16 -1.81
N HIS A 72 -19.70 3.43 -1.20
CA HIS A 72 -20.20 4.77 -0.89
C HIS A 72 -19.61 5.37 0.39
N LEU A 73 -18.83 4.59 1.15
CA LEU A 73 -18.18 5.07 2.37
C LEU A 73 -17.13 6.14 2.04
N SER A 74 -17.05 7.18 2.88
CA SER A 74 -16.15 8.32 2.67
C SER A 74 -14.66 7.93 2.78
N LYS A 75 -14.36 6.93 3.61
CA LYS A 75 -13.01 6.38 3.76
C LYS A 75 -12.69 5.44 2.61
N LYS A 76 -11.58 5.72 1.91
CA LYS A 76 -11.07 4.83 0.87
C LYS A 76 -10.53 3.53 1.48
N ILE A 77 -11.14 2.40 1.11
CA ILE A 77 -10.75 1.06 1.53
C ILE A 77 -9.94 0.40 0.41
N ASN A 78 -8.86 -0.32 0.76
CA ASN A 78 -8.11 -1.14 -0.19
C ASN A 78 -8.61 -2.59 -0.11
N PHE A 79 -9.38 -3.01 -1.12
CA PHE A 79 -9.85 -4.40 -1.22
C PHE A 79 -8.82 -5.29 -1.92
N VAL A 80 -8.57 -6.45 -1.34
CA VAL A 80 -7.83 -7.57 -1.94
C VAL A 80 -8.78 -8.74 -2.02
N VAL A 81 -9.05 -9.18 -3.24
CA VAL A 81 -9.94 -10.30 -3.48
C VAL A 81 -9.15 -11.60 -3.39
N ILE A 82 -9.68 -12.59 -2.69
CA ILE A 82 -9.13 -13.94 -2.58
C ILE A 82 -10.12 -14.89 -3.26
N THR A 83 -9.67 -15.78 -4.15
CA THR A 83 -10.59 -16.66 -4.88
C THR A 83 -9.89 -17.91 -5.42
N ALA A 84 -10.62 -19.01 -5.62
CA ALA A 84 -10.12 -20.22 -6.27
C ALA A 84 -9.93 -20.09 -7.81
N PHE A 85 -10.20 -18.91 -8.39
CA PHE A 85 -9.99 -18.54 -9.81
C PHE A 85 -10.79 -19.28 -10.89
N ASP A 86 -11.72 -20.16 -10.54
CA ASP A 86 -12.46 -20.92 -11.57
C ASP A 86 -13.40 -20.05 -12.44
N TYR A 87 -13.56 -18.76 -12.16
CA TYR A 87 -14.47 -17.87 -12.89
C TYR A 87 -13.83 -16.54 -13.30
N PHE A 88 -13.38 -16.46 -14.56
CA PHE A 88 -12.84 -15.25 -15.19
C PHE A 88 -13.74 -14.01 -15.06
N GLU A 89 -15.06 -14.21 -15.00
CA GLU A 89 -16.05 -13.14 -14.82
C GLU A 89 -15.87 -12.38 -13.50
N TYR A 90 -15.53 -13.08 -12.42
CA TYR A 90 -15.32 -12.44 -11.12
C TYR A 90 -14.08 -11.56 -11.11
N ALA A 91 -12.99 -12.00 -11.76
CA ALA A 91 -11.79 -11.19 -11.90
C ALA A 91 -12.09 -9.89 -12.67
N GLN A 92 -12.86 -9.97 -13.76
CA GLN A 92 -13.26 -8.77 -14.51
C GLN A 92 -14.10 -7.81 -13.67
N LYS A 93 -15.08 -8.32 -12.93
CA LYS A 93 -15.92 -7.50 -12.04
C LYS A 93 -15.08 -6.84 -10.95
N ALA A 94 -14.20 -7.60 -10.29
CA ALA A 94 -13.30 -7.07 -9.27
C ALA A 94 -12.42 -5.92 -9.81
N LEU A 95 -11.86 -6.08 -11.02
CA LEU A 95 -11.07 -5.02 -11.66
C LEU A 95 -11.90 -3.76 -11.93
N ARG A 96 -13.16 -3.89 -12.36
CA ARG A 96 -14.08 -2.75 -12.54
C ARG A 96 -14.41 -2.03 -11.23
N LEU A 97 -14.41 -2.76 -10.11
CA LEU A 97 -14.59 -2.20 -8.77
C LEU A 97 -13.29 -1.59 -8.19
N ASN A 98 -12.22 -1.50 -8.97
CA ASN A 98 -10.92 -0.94 -8.58
C ASN A 98 -10.30 -1.59 -7.33
N VAL A 99 -10.46 -2.91 -7.19
CA VAL A 99 -9.72 -3.66 -6.17
C VAL A 99 -8.21 -3.49 -6.37
N LYS A 100 -7.44 -3.57 -5.28
CA LYS A 100 -5.99 -3.37 -5.32
C LYS A 100 -5.21 -4.57 -5.82
N ASP A 101 -5.73 -5.76 -5.59
CA ASP A 101 -5.13 -6.99 -6.08
C ASP A 101 -6.14 -8.14 -6.04
N ILE A 102 -5.79 -9.23 -6.71
CA ILE A 102 -6.51 -10.50 -6.67
C ILE A 102 -5.48 -11.60 -6.35
N LEU A 103 -5.74 -12.39 -5.31
CA LEU A 103 -4.91 -13.51 -4.85
C LEU A 103 -5.64 -14.84 -5.05
N LEU A 104 -4.90 -15.88 -5.42
CA LEU A 104 -5.48 -17.19 -5.68
C LEU A 104 -5.42 -18.09 -4.44
N LYS A 105 -6.46 -18.89 -4.22
CA LYS A 105 -6.40 -20.03 -3.31
C LYS A 105 -5.75 -21.22 -4.06
N PRO A 106 -4.84 -22.01 -3.43
CA PRO A 106 -4.32 -21.83 -2.07
C PRO A 106 -3.37 -20.63 -1.97
N LEU A 107 -3.47 -19.87 -0.86
CA LEU A 107 -2.69 -18.66 -0.66
C LEU A 107 -1.19 -18.97 -0.54
N ASP A 108 -0.40 -18.40 -1.44
CA ASP A 108 1.06 -18.40 -1.35
C ASP A 108 1.56 -17.19 -0.53
N MET A 109 2.47 -17.44 0.41
CA MET A 109 3.04 -16.41 1.29
C MET A 109 3.76 -15.31 0.50
N LYS A 110 4.45 -15.64 -0.60
CA LYS A 110 5.19 -14.64 -1.39
C LYS A 110 4.23 -13.75 -2.17
N GLU A 111 3.18 -14.32 -2.76
CA GLU A 111 2.14 -13.55 -3.45
C GLU A 111 1.36 -12.66 -2.48
N PHE A 112 0.96 -13.19 -1.33
CA PHE A 112 0.32 -12.43 -0.27
C PHE A 112 1.20 -11.25 0.20
N THR A 113 2.49 -11.50 0.46
CA THR A 113 3.44 -10.45 0.85
C THR A 113 3.52 -9.36 -0.22
N LYS A 114 3.67 -9.73 -1.50
CA LYS A 114 3.71 -8.74 -2.60
C LYS A 114 2.43 -7.91 -2.68
N SER A 115 1.27 -8.53 -2.46
CA SER A 115 -0.01 -7.84 -2.45
C SER A 115 -0.08 -6.80 -1.34
N VAL A 116 0.32 -7.19 -0.12
CA VAL A 116 0.46 -6.28 1.02
C VAL A 116 1.42 -5.14 0.71
N GLU A 117 2.61 -5.43 0.17
CA GLU A 117 3.62 -4.43 -0.20
C GLU A 117 3.08 -3.39 -1.19
N LYS A 118 2.30 -3.82 -2.20
CA LYS A 118 1.63 -2.91 -3.15
C LYS A 118 0.66 -1.95 -2.43
N ILE A 119 -0.04 -2.43 -1.40
CA ILE A 119 -1.06 -1.65 -0.69
C ILE A 119 -0.43 -0.67 0.30
N ILE A 120 0.57 -1.12 1.06
CA ILE A 120 1.25 -0.26 2.03
C ILE A 120 2.21 0.72 1.35
N GLY A 121 2.66 0.43 0.12
CA GLY A 121 3.51 1.29 -0.70
C GLY A 121 5.00 1.12 -0.47
N TYR A 122 5.42 0.06 0.23
CA TYR A 122 6.82 -0.25 0.49
C TYR A 122 7.06 -1.74 0.70
N GLN A 123 8.29 -2.16 0.46
CA GLN A 123 8.71 -3.55 0.65
C GLN A 123 8.92 -3.83 2.13
N TYR A 124 8.39 -4.97 2.57
CA TYR A 124 8.52 -5.41 3.95
C TYR A 124 9.82 -6.18 4.13
N THR A 125 10.55 -5.88 5.20
CA THR A 125 11.86 -6.48 5.48
C THR A 125 11.79 -7.33 6.74
N ASN A 126 12.75 -8.22 6.98
CA ASN A 126 12.82 -8.95 8.26
C ASN A 126 13.43 -8.07 9.38
N ASN A 127 13.34 -6.73 9.29
CA ASN A 127 13.90 -5.80 10.25
C ASN A 127 12.82 -4.80 10.70
N ASP A 128 12.30 -5.00 11.90
CA ASP A 128 11.12 -4.27 12.40
C ASP A 128 11.37 -2.77 12.49
N LEU A 129 12.53 -2.36 13.01
CA LEU A 129 12.95 -0.95 13.04
C LEU A 129 12.96 -0.33 11.64
N LEU A 130 13.46 -1.04 10.63
CA LEU A 130 13.42 -0.55 9.26
C LEU A 130 11.97 -0.39 8.80
N ASN A 131 11.11 -1.37 9.05
CA ASN A 131 9.70 -1.33 8.64
C ASN A 131 8.96 -0.15 9.29
N GLU A 132 9.21 0.14 10.57
CA GLU A 132 8.69 1.33 11.26
C GLU A 132 9.17 2.63 10.60
N ILE A 133 10.47 2.71 10.26
CA ILE A 133 11.04 3.87 9.57
C ILE A 133 10.43 4.03 8.17
N LEU A 134 10.24 2.93 7.42
CA LEU A 134 9.61 2.94 6.10
C LEU A 134 8.15 3.42 6.22
N GLU A 135 7.39 2.94 7.21
CA GLU A 135 6.04 3.41 7.47
C GLU A 135 6.02 4.92 7.73
N TYR A 136 6.89 5.40 8.61
CA TYR A 136 7.00 6.82 8.93
C TYR A 136 7.34 7.67 7.70
N ILE A 137 8.29 7.23 6.86
CA ILE A 137 8.60 7.92 5.61
C ILE A 137 7.37 7.96 4.69
N ASN A 138 6.65 6.85 4.54
CA ASN A 138 5.49 6.79 3.65
C ASN A 138 4.30 7.63 4.13
N LEU A 139 4.16 7.84 5.44
CA LEU A 139 3.14 8.72 6.01
C LEU A 139 3.54 10.19 6.00
N ASN A 140 4.84 10.50 5.94
CA ASN A 140 5.37 11.86 6.13
C ASN A 140 6.29 12.34 4.99
N TYR A 141 6.26 11.70 3.82
CA TYR A 141 7.24 11.95 2.74
C TYR A 141 7.26 13.41 2.27
N SER A 142 6.14 14.13 2.36
CA SER A 142 6.02 15.54 1.96
C SER A 142 6.76 16.49 2.90
N ASN A 143 7.08 16.07 4.12
CA ASN A 143 7.71 16.90 5.15
C ASN A 143 9.23 16.94 4.97
N ASP A 144 9.92 17.89 5.63
CA ASP A 144 11.38 17.96 5.67
C ASP A 144 11.98 16.82 6.54
N LEU A 145 12.04 15.62 5.97
CA LEU A 145 12.56 14.43 6.64
C LEU A 145 14.08 14.33 6.53
N LYS A 146 14.76 14.29 7.69
CA LYS A 146 16.22 14.10 7.79
C LYS A 146 16.55 12.83 8.56
N LEU A 147 17.67 12.20 8.19
CA LEU A 147 18.18 10.98 8.83
C LEU A 147 18.36 11.16 10.34
N ASN A 148 18.90 12.30 10.77
CA ASN A 148 19.16 12.57 12.19
C ASN A 148 17.87 12.74 13.00
N ASP A 149 16.83 13.34 12.41
CA ASP A 149 15.52 13.48 13.05
C ASP A 149 14.85 12.12 13.21
N CYS A 150 14.94 11.30 12.17
CA CYS A 150 14.46 9.92 12.19
C CYS A 150 15.20 9.08 13.25
N ALA A 151 16.53 9.21 13.34
CA ALA A 151 17.32 8.52 14.35
C ALA A 151 16.87 8.87 15.78
N ARG A 152 16.60 10.14 16.05
CA ARG A 152 16.06 10.58 17.35
C ARG A 152 14.67 10.03 17.63
N LEU A 153 13.78 10.08 16.63
CA LEU A 153 12.39 9.61 16.77
C LEU A 153 12.32 8.13 17.13
N PHE A 154 13.15 7.30 16.49
CA PHE A 154 13.19 5.85 16.69
C PHE A 154 14.25 5.41 17.72
N LEU A 155 14.70 6.33 18.59
CA LEU A 155 15.62 6.05 19.70
C LEU A 155 16.88 5.27 19.28
N THR A 156 17.45 5.62 18.12
CA THR A 156 18.60 4.97 17.49
C THR A 156 19.63 6.00 17.03
N ASN A 157 20.63 5.61 16.25
CA ASN A 157 21.63 6.51 15.69
C ASN A 157 21.66 6.47 14.15
N PRO A 158 22.15 7.54 13.48
CA PRO A 158 22.17 7.63 12.01
C PRO A 158 22.96 6.52 11.31
N SER A 159 24.04 6.04 11.93
CA SER A 159 24.86 4.95 11.40
C SER A 159 24.09 3.64 11.36
N ASN A 160 23.28 3.35 12.38
CA ASN A 160 22.43 2.18 12.42
C ASN A 160 21.37 2.22 11.31
N ILE A 161 20.66 3.36 11.15
CA ILE A 161 19.69 3.54 10.06
C ILE A 161 20.36 3.37 8.69
N SER A 162 21.52 3.98 8.49
CA SER A 162 22.24 3.86 7.21
C SER A 162 22.61 2.41 6.90
N ARG A 163 23.06 1.66 7.92
CA ARG A 163 23.41 0.24 7.81
C ARG A 163 22.20 -0.62 7.45
N ILE A 164 21.06 -0.47 8.15
CA ILE A 164 19.88 -1.29 7.90
C ILE A 164 19.24 -0.98 6.53
N PHE A 165 19.24 0.27 6.07
CA PHE A 165 18.81 0.60 4.70
C PHE A 165 19.73 -0.06 3.66
N LYS A 166 21.05 -0.05 3.89
CA LYS A 166 22.01 -0.64 2.97
C LYS A 166 21.91 -2.16 2.93
N SER A 167 21.77 -2.83 4.08
CA SER A 167 21.75 -4.30 4.15
C SER A 167 20.43 -4.90 3.68
N ASN A 168 19.29 -4.22 3.89
CA ASN A 168 17.98 -4.78 3.57
C ASN A 168 17.42 -4.29 2.24
N LEU A 169 17.71 -3.05 1.82
CA LEU A 169 17.13 -2.43 0.63
C LEU A 169 18.17 -2.03 -0.42
N ASN A 170 19.46 -2.23 -0.12
CA ASN A 170 20.58 -1.82 -0.97
C ASN A 170 20.54 -0.33 -1.39
N THR A 171 19.95 0.53 -0.55
CA THR A 171 19.78 1.97 -0.84
C THR A 171 20.10 2.81 0.39
N THR A 172 19.98 4.13 0.28
CA THR A 172 20.12 5.07 1.40
C THR A 172 18.75 5.60 1.81
N PHE A 173 18.64 6.12 3.05
CA PHE A 173 17.43 6.80 3.53
C PHE A 173 16.96 7.91 2.58
N ILE A 174 17.88 8.77 2.13
CA ILE A 174 17.56 9.90 1.24
C ILE A 174 17.16 9.42 -0.15
N SER A 175 17.86 8.40 -0.69
CA SER A 175 17.50 7.81 -1.98
C SER A 175 16.12 7.16 -1.94
N TYR A 176 15.78 6.48 -0.84
CA TYR A 176 14.45 5.90 -0.63
C TYR A 176 13.36 6.98 -0.48
N LEU A 177 13.59 8.02 0.32
CA LEU A 177 12.66 9.14 0.44
C LEU A 177 12.38 9.79 -0.93
N ASN A 178 13.44 10.08 -1.69
CA ASN A 178 13.30 10.62 -3.05
C ASN A 178 12.51 9.68 -3.96
N HIS A 179 12.74 8.37 -3.87
CA HIS A 179 11.96 7.38 -4.62
C HIS A 179 10.46 7.52 -4.35
N ILE A 180 10.05 7.54 -3.08
CA ILE A 180 8.63 7.70 -2.70
C ILE A 180 8.05 9.02 -3.23
N ARG A 181 8.80 10.13 -3.11
CA ARG A 181 8.36 11.44 -3.62
C ARG A 181 8.16 11.43 -5.14
N ILE A 182 9.04 10.75 -5.88
CA ILE A 182 8.90 10.63 -7.34
C ILE A 182 7.68 9.76 -7.70
N GLU A 183 7.46 8.62 -7.05
CA GLU A 183 6.27 7.79 -7.27
C GLU A 183 4.97 8.59 -7.02
N LYS A 184 4.91 9.33 -5.91
CA LYS A 184 3.77 10.21 -5.61
C LYS A 184 3.61 11.36 -6.60
N SER A 185 4.72 11.88 -7.14
CA SER A 185 4.66 12.91 -8.18
C SER A 185 4.08 12.37 -9.49
N ILE A 186 4.34 11.10 -9.83
CA ILE A 186 3.79 10.45 -11.03
C ILE A 186 2.27 10.34 -10.91
N GLU A 187 1.76 9.88 -9.76
CA GLU A 187 0.32 9.83 -9.47
C GLU A 187 -0.33 11.21 -9.68
N LEU A 188 0.30 12.30 -9.23
CA LEU A 188 -0.22 13.66 -9.39
C LEU A 188 -0.11 14.19 -10.83
N LEU A 189 0.94 13.82 -11.57
CA LEU A 189 1.12 14.23 -12.96
C LEU A 189 0.06 13.61 -13.88
N GLU A 190 -0.35 12.38 -13.58
CA GLU A 190 -1.34 11.62 -14.35
C GLU A 190 -2.78 12.04 -14.02
N ASN A 191 -3.06 12.32 -12.75
CA ASN A 191 -4.43 12.49 -12.28
C ASN A 191 -4.83 13.95 -11.98
N THR A 192 -3.95 14.93 -12.25
CA THR A 192 -4.25 16.34 -11.96
C THR A 192 -3.75 17.31 -13.03
N THR A 193 -4.29 18.53 -13.01
CA THR A 193 -3.87 19.62 -13.89
C THR A 193 -2.73 20.47 -13.33
N LYS A 194 -2.35 20.28 -12.05
CA LYS A 194 -1.36 21.10 -11.31
C LYS A 194 -0.02 21.25 -12.03
N SER A 195 0.61 22.42 -11.92
CA SER A 195 1.91 22.67 -12.53
C SER A 195 3.00 21.77 -11.95
N ILE A 196 4.11 21.62 -12.69
CA ILE A 196 5.24 20.79 -12.24
C ILE A 196 5.85 21.35 -10.94
N ASN A 197 5.85 22.67 -10.77
CA ASN A 197 6.36 23.31 -9.56
C ASN A 197 5.47 22.99 -8.35
N GLU A 198 4.15 23.15 -8.48
CA GLU A 198 3.20 22.79 -7.43
C GLU A 198 3.30 21.31 -7.05
N ILE A 199 3.46 20.41 -8.03
CA ILE A 199 3.63 18.98 -7.77
C ILE A 199 4.92 18.71 -6.99
N ALA A 200 6.02 19.38 -7.35
CA ALA A 200 7.29 19.25 -6.64
C ALA A 200 7.17 19.69 -5.17
N GLU A 201 6.47 20.81 -4.92
CA GLU A 201 6.20 21.33 -3.58
C GLU A 201 5.31 20.36 -2.77
N ILE A 202 4.21 19.86 -3.37
CA ILE A 202 3.29 18.92 -2.72
C ILE A 202 3.99 17.65 -2.26
N VAL A 203 4.92 17.12 -3.06
CA VAL A 203 5.67 15.91 -2.70
C VAL A 203 6.89 16.20 -1.84
N GLY A 204 7.14 17.45 -1.44
CA GLY A 204 8.16 17.81 -0.45
C GLY A 204 9.54 18.15 -1.02
N TYR A 205 9.65 18.56 -2.29
CA TYR A 205 10.91 19.08 -2.83
C TYR A 205 11.03 20.59 -2.62
N ASN A 206 12.04 20.99 -1.85
CA ASN A 206 12.41 22.40 -1.66
C ASN A 206 13.23 22.98 -2.83
N SER A 207 13.56 22.16 -3.83
CA SER A 207 14.35 22.57 -4.99
C SER A 207 13.85 21.86 -6.23
N LEU A 208 13.34 22.65 -7.18
CA LEU A 208 12.86 22.15 -8.46
C LEU A 208 13.97 21.44 -9.25
N ASN A 209 15.22 21.92 -9.14
CA ASN A 209 16.38 21.28 -9.78
C ASN A 209 16.61 19.86 -9.25
N ASN A 210 16.52 19.66 -7.93
CA ASN A 210 16.64 18.33 -7.33
C ASN A 210 15.48 17.43 -7.72
N PHE A 211 14.26 17.96 -7.82
CA PHE A 211 13.11 17.21 -8.31
C PHE A 211 13.34 16.72 -9.74
N TYR A 212 13.69 17.61 -10.68
CA TYR A 212 13.96 17.25 -12.06
C TYR A 212 15.08 16.21 -12.19
N LYS A 213 16.16 16.36 -11.41
CA LYS A 213 17.28 15.40 -11.39
C LYS A 213 16.81 14.02 -10.96
N ASN A 214 16.13 13.92 -9.81
CA ASN A 214 15.67 12.64 -9.27
C ASN A 214 14.60 11.99 -10.17
N PHE A 215 13.67 12.78 -10.71
CA PHE A 215 12.66 12.30 -11.65
C PHE A 215 13.31 11.71 -12.90
N LYS A 216 14.28 12.42 -13.49
CA LYS A 216 15.01 11.95 -14.68
C LYS A 216 15.80 10.67 -14.41
N ILE A 217 16.45 10.55 -13.25
CA ILE A 217 17.14 9.33 -12.84
C ILE A 217 16.17 8.14 -12.80
N LYS A 218 14.95 8.34 -12.27
CA LYS A 218 13.97 7.27 -12.07
C LYS A 218 13.20 6.89 -13.35
N LYS A 219 12.77 7.86 -14.15
CA LYS A 219 11.88 7.65 -15.32
C LYS A 219 12.59 7.79 -16.67
N GLY A 220 13.88 8.14 -16.69
CA GLY A 220 14.66 8.34 -17.92
C GLY A 220 14.33 9.64 -18.67
N MET A 221 13.33 10.41 -18.24
CA MET A 221 12.87 11.65 -18.88
C MET A 221 12.50 12.71 -17.84
N THR A 222 12.31 13.96 -18.27
CA THR A 222 11.91 15.04 -17.35
C THR A 222 10.42 14.95 -17.00
N PRO A 223 9.99 15.49 -15.85
CA PRO A 223 8.56 15.52 -15.49
C PRO A 223 7.71 16.28 -16.52
N LYS A 224 8.30 17.27 -17.22
CA LYS A 224 7.64 17.99 -18.31
C LYS A 224 7.34 17.10 -19.51
N VAL A 225 8.32 16.31 -19.94
CA VAL A 225 8.13 15.35 -21.04
C VAL A 225 7.15 14.26 -20.62
N TYR A 226 7.27 13.75 -19.39
CA TYR A 226 6.35 12.74 -18.85
C TYR A 226 4.89 13.21 -18.91
N LYS A 227 4.61 14.43 -18.40
CA LYS A 227 3.25 15.00 -18.37
C LYS A 227 2.64 15.23 -19.75
N LEU A 228 3.47 15.49 -20.77
CA LEU A 228 2.99 15.63 -22.15
C LEU A 228 2.58 14.27 -22.72
N ASN A 229 3.34 13.22 -22.41
CA ASN A 229 3.07 11.87 -22.90
C ASN A 229 1.82 11.25 -22.26
N THR A 230 1.48 11.60 -21.02
CA THR A 230 0.30 11.06 -20.32
C THR A 230 -1.02 11.76 -20.70
N LYS A 231 -0.96 12.83 -21.50
CA LYS A 231 -2.14 13.58 -21.97
C LYS A 231 -2.63 13.17 -23.36
N ASN A 232 -1.94 12.24 -24.01
CA ASN A 232 -2.32 11.61 -25.27
C ASN A 232 -2.87 10.21 -24.99
#